data_AF-A0A4R5AT24-F1
#
_entry.id   AF-A0A4R5AT24-F1
#
_cell.length_a   1.000
_cell.length_b   1.000
_cell.length_c   1.000
_cell.angle_alpha   90.00
_cell.angle_beta   90.00
_cell.angle_gamma   90.00
#
_symmetry.space_group_name_H-M   'P 1'
#
loop_
_entity.id
_entity.type
_entity.pdbx_description
1 polymer ?
#
loop_
_entity_poly.entity_id
_entity_poly.type
_entity_poly.pdbx_seq_one_letter_code
_entity_poly.pdbx_strand_id
1 'polypeptide(L)'
;MTRISVTFEIDDSELRSCSDSRLVTLWHVAQANPAPHGDKRAGDVVEHIGREIIRRWLGHVEPELWHHQGCHYYWSRLGRFARYEPGGPTGTPEWDDGTWVAKADADTSPCDETGGAR
;
A
#
# COMPACT_ATOMS: atom_id res chain seq x y z
N MET A 1 28.02 44.35 -9.93
CA MET A 1 27.31 43.08 -9.67
C MET A 1 25.89 43.40 -9.23
N THR A 2 24.89 42.81 -9.87
CA THR A 2 23.48 43.01 -9.49
C THR A 2 23.14 42.05 -8.37
N ARG A 3 22.61 42.57 -7.25
CA ARG A 3 22.16 41.76 -6.12
C ARG A 3 20.65 41.56 -6.24
N ILE A 4 20.21 40.32 -6.12
CA ILE A 4 18.80 39.95 -6.06
C ILE A 4 18.57 39.31 -4.68
N SER A 5 17.53 39.76 -3.98
CA SER A 5 17.10 39.19 -2.70
C SER A 5 15.75 38.50 -2.91
N VAL A 6 15.63 37.28 -2.44
CA VAL A 6 14.39 36.49 -2.48
C VAL A 6 14.08 36.06 -1.05
N THR A 7 12.87 36.36 -0.59
CA THR A 7 12.39 36.01 0.75
C THR A 7 11.46 34.81 0.66
N PHE A 8 11.61 33.89 1.60
CA PHE A 8 10.73 32.74 1.76
C PHE A 8 10.00 32.82 3.09
N GLU A 9 8.72 32.50 3.06
CA GLU A 9 7.89 32.28 4.25
C GLU A 9 7.52 30.79 4.28
N ILE A 10 7.63 30.21 5.48
CA ILE A 10 7.29 28.82 5.74
C ILE A 10 6.16 28.81 6.75
N ASP A 11 4.98 28.40 6.29
CA ASP A 11 3.86 28.02 7.14
C ASP A 11 3.79 26.49 7.17
N ASP A 12 4.22 25.91 8.30
CA ASP A 12 4.26 24.47 8.47
C ASP A 12 2.89 23.84 8.77
N SER A 13 1.84 24.66 8.95
CA SER A 13 0.45 24.19 9.09
C SER A 13 -0.23 23.90 7.75
N GLU A 14 0.27 24.50 6.67
CA GLU A 14 -0.31 24.44 5.32
C GLU A 14 0.51 23.56 4.35
N LEU A 15 1.40 22.70 4.85
CA LEU A 15 2.26 21.86 4.01
C LEU A 15 1.48 20.92 3.07
N ARG A 16 0.26 20.54 3.46
CA ARG A 16 -0.62 19.67 2.65
C ARG A 16 -1.14 20.34 1.38
N SER A 17 -1.27 21.68 1.36
CA SER A 17 -1.75 22.44 0.21
C SER A 17 -0.61 22.87 -0.73
N CYS A 18 0.65 22.75 -0.30
CA CYS A 18 1.82 23.05 -1.14
C CYS A 18 1.98 22.04 -2.29
N SER A 19 2.49 22.50 -3.44
CA SER A 19 2.96 21.60 -4.50
C SER A 19 4.24 20.88 -4.08
N ASP A 20 4.56 19.75 -4.71
CA ASP A 20 5.79 19.00 -4.43
C ASP A 20 7.05 19.83 -4.70
N SER A 21 7.07 20.61 -5.79
CA SER A 21 8.16 21.54 -6.10
C SER A 21 8.33 22.62 -5.02
N ARG A 22 7.22 23.11 -4.46
CA ARG A 22 7.27 24.08 -3.35
C ARG A 22 7.78 23.41 -2.08
N LEU A 23 7.32 22.21 -1.73
CA LEU A 23 7.81 21.47 -0.55
C LEU A 23 9.31 21.22 -0.60
N VAL A 24 9.83 20.75 -1.74
CA VAL A 24 11.27 20.53 -1.92
C VAL A 24 12.06 21.84 -1.80
N THR A 25 11.55 22.93 -2.40
CA THR A 25 12.16 24.26 -2.27
C THR A 25 12.19 24.71 -0.80
N LEU A 26 11.07 24.60 -0.09
CA LEU A 26 10.97 24.99 1.32
C LEU A 26 11.87 24.12 2.19
N TRP A 27 12.01 22.83 1.89
CA TRP A 27 12.91 21.94 2.63
C TRP A 27 14.37 22.37 2.46
N HIS A 28 14.82 22.66 1.23
CA HIS A 28 16.17 23.18 0.99
C HIS A 28 16.42 24.52 1.71
N VAL A 29 15.45 25.44 1.67
CA VAL A 29 15.52 26.73 2.37
C VAL A 29 15.60 26.52 3.89
N ALA A 30 14.78 25.63 4.44
CA ALA A 30 14.76 25.33 5.87
C ALA A 30 16.07 24.67 6.34
N GLN A 31 16.67 23.78 5.54
CA GLN A 31 17.97 23.19 5.81
C GLN A 31 19.11 24.22 5.76
N ALA A 32 18.98 25.25 4.92
CA ALA A 32 19.91 26.36 4.83
C ALA A 32 19.65 27.47 5.87
N ASN A 33 18.74 27.25 6.83
CA ASN A 33 18.43 28.21 7.87
C ASN A 33 19.70 28.52 8.69
N PRO A 34 20.07 29.82 8.87
CA PRO A 34 21.28 30.20 9.58
C PRO A 34 21.20 30.03 11.11
N ALA A 35 20.10 29.48 11.65
CA ALA A 35 19.95 29.19 13.06
C ALA A 35 21.08 28.28 13.58
N PRO A 36 21.50 28.42 14.85
CA PRO A 36 22.52 27.54 15.43
C PRO A 36 22.11 26.07 15.40
N HIS A 37 23.10 25.18 15.33
CA HIS A 37 22.85 23.75 15.49
C HIS A 37 22.14 23.45 16.82
N GLY A 38 21.09 22.63 16.76
CA GLY A 38 20.26 22.29 17.92
C GLY A 38 19.13 23.29 18.21
N ASP A 39 18.95 24.31 17.37
CA ASP A 39 17.76 25.16 17.44
C ASP A 39 16.50 24.31 17.21
N LYS A 40 15.62 24.28 18.22
CA LYS A 40 14.43 23.45 18.21
C LYS A 40 13.48 23.82 17.08
N ARG A 41 13.20 25.11 16.87
CA ARG A 41 12.20 25.55 15.91
C ARG A 41 12.67 25.31 14.49
N ALA A 42 13.95 25.55 14.21
CA ALA A 42 14.55 25.23 12.91
C ALA A 42 14.48 23.73 12.63
N GLY A 43 14.80 22.90 13.64
CA GLY A 43 14.67 21.44 13.54
C GLY A 43 13.24 20.97 13.27
N ASP A 44 12.28 21.46 14.07
CA ASP A 44 10.86 21.09 13.96
C ASP A 44 10.32 21.42 12.54
N VAL A 45 10.63 22.59 12.00
CA VAL A 45 10.19 23.00 10.65
C VAL A 45 10.78 22.10 9.56
N VAL A 46 12.09 21.82 9.62
CA VAL A 46 12.75 20.92 8.66
C VAL A 46 12.13 19.53 8.71
N GLU A 47 11.84 19.02 9.91
CA GLU A 47 11.23 17.71 10.12
C GLU A 47 9.78 17.65 9.61
N HIS A 48 8.97 18.67 9.87
CA HIS A 48 7.60 18.74 9.36
C HIS A 48 7.54 18.69 7.83
N ILE A 49 8.39 19.48 7.15
CA ILE A 49 8.46 19.47 5.68
C ILE A 49 8.96 18.12 5.16
N GLY A 50 10.03 17.57 5.76
CA GLY A 50 10.59 16.28 5.36
C GLY A 50 9.61 15.12 5.50
N ARG A 51 8.86 15.07 6.61
CA ARG A 51 7.81 14.06 6.83
C ARG A 51 6.68 14.16 5.80
N GLU A 52 6.29 15.37 5.41
CA GLU A 52 5.27 15.55 4.37
C GLU A 52 5.76 15.04 3.00
N ILE A 53 7.03 15.31 2.65
CA ILE A 53 7.64 14.76 1.42
C ILE A 53 7.62 13.23 1.45
N ILE A 54 8.07 12.61 2.55
CA ILE A 54 8.09 11.14 2.71
C ILE A 54 6.66 10.58 2.61
N ARG A 55 5.69 11.20 3.28
CA ARG A 55 4.28 10.79 3.25
C ARG A 55 3.74 10.78 1.82
N ARG A 56 4.02 11.83 1.03
CA ARG A 56 3.58 11.91 -0.37
C ARG A 56 4.29 10.89 -1.25
N TRP A 57 5.59 10.70 -1.05
CA TRP A 57 6.35 9.68 -1.77
C TRP A 57 5.79 8.29 -1.49
N LEU A 58 5.61 7.91 -0.22
CA LEU A 58 5.00 6.64 0.17
C LEU A 58 3.57 6.46 -0.35
N GLY A 59 2.81 7.55 -0.52
CA GLY A 59 1.46 7.50 -1.11
C GLY A 59 1.43 7.24 -2.61
N HIS A 60 2.52 7.51 -3.34
CA HIS A 60 2.64 7.29 -4.79
C HIS A 60 3.44 6.03 -5.15
N VAL A 61 4.12 5.44 -4.18
CA VAL A 61 4.80 4.15 -4.33
C VAL A 61 3.76 3.06 -4.06
N GLU A 62 3.51 2.17 -5.03
CA GLU A 62 2.80 0.92 -4.73
C GLU A 62 3.57 0.23 -3.61
N PRO A 63 2.98 -0.02 -2.42
CA PRO A 63 3.73 -0.65 -1.35
C PRO A 63 4.09 -2.06 -1.81
N GLU A 64 5.38 -2.34 -2.01
CA GLU A 64 5.91 -3.70 -2.23
C GLU A 64 5.52 -4.68 -1.10
N LEU A 65 4.92 -4.19 0.00
CA LEU A 65 4.43 -4.99 1.12
C LEU A 65 2.90 -5.16 1.13
N TRP A 66 2.18 -4.76 0.07
CA TRP A 66 0.73 -4.94 -0.07
C TRP A 66 0.32 -6.35 -0.57
N HIS A 67 1.24 -7.31 -0.57
CA HIS A 67 1.00 -8.68 -1.04
C HIS A 67 0.23 -9.56 -0.04
N HIS A 68 0.04 -9.11 1.21
CA HIS A 68 -0.65 -9.87 2.24
C HIS A 68 -1.93 -9.17 2.68
N GLN A 69 -3.02 -9.38 1.92
CA GLN A 69 -4.34 -8.98 2.37
C GLN A 69 -5.05 -10.14 3.08
N GLY A 70 -5.86 -9.83 4.10
CA GLY A 70 -6.65 -10.83 4.81
C GLY A 70 -7.60 -11.60 3.89
N CYS A 71 -8.04 -10.99 2.78
CA CYS A 71 -8.85 -11.65 1.76
C CYS A 71 -8.08 -12.75 1.00
N HIS A 72 -6.74 -12.67 0.89
CA HIS A 72 -5.95 -13.66 0.16
C HIS A 72 -6.06 -15.05 0.77
N TYR A 73 -6.09 -15.15 2.10
CA TYR A 73 -6.29 -16.43 2.78
C TYR A 73 -7.68 -17.01 2.50
N TYR A 74 -8.73 -16.17 2.60
CA TYR A 74 -10.10 -16.57 2.28
C TYR A 74 -10.22 -17.08 0.83
N TRP A 75 -9.73 -16.31 -0.15
CA TRP A 75 -9.80 -16.69 -1.56
C TRP A 75 -8.96 -17.93 -1.89
N SER A 76 -7.79 -18.10 -1.26
CA SER A 76 -6.96 -19.30 -1.39
C SER A 76 -7.69 -20.55 -0.86
N ARG A 77 -8.33 -20.46 0.31
CA ARG A 77 -9.16 -21.54 0.86
C ARG A 77 -10.36 -21.82 -0.04
N LEU A 78 -11.09 -20.79 -0.48
CA LEU A 78 -12.27 -20.96 -1.33
C LEU A 78 -11.90 -21.63 -2.65
N GLY A 79 -10.86 -21.16 -3.36
CA GLY A 79 -10.40 -21.79 -4.60
C GLY A 79 -9.83 -23.20 -4.42
N ARG A 80 -9.32 -23.53 -3.22
CA ARG A 80 -8.85 -24.89 -2.90
C ARG A 80 -10.01 -25.88 -2.77
N PHE A 81 -11.09 -25.51 -2.08
CA PHE A 81 -12.19 -26.44 -1.75
C PHE A 81 -13.44 -26.27 -2.61
N ALA A 82 -13.58 -25.17 -3.34
CA ALA A 82 -14.75 -24.88 -4.16
C ALA A 82 -14.35 -24.51 -5.60
N ARG A 83 -15.27 -24.77 -6.51
CA ARG A 83 -15.22 -24.33 -7.91
C ARG A 83 -16.36 -23.35 -8.13
N TYR A 84 -16.09 -22.29 -8.88
CA TYR A 84 -17.14 -21.39 -9.33
C TYR A 84 -17.84 -22.00 -10.55
N GLU A 85 -19.16 -22.14 -10.45
CA GLU A 85 -20.05 -22.49 -11.55
C GLU A 85 -20.77 -21.21 -12.01
N PRO A 86 -20.38 -20.63 -13.15
CA PRO A 86 -20.95 -19.38 -13.63
C PRO A 86 -22.41 -19.54 -14.05
N GLY A 87 -23.22 -18.50 -13.89
CA GLY A 87 -24.63 -18.48 -14.29
C GLY A 87 -24.86 -18.34 -15.80
N GLY A 88 -23.82 -17.95 -16.55
CA GLY A 88 -23.85 -17.74 -17.99
C GLY A 88 -22.48 -17.86 -18.65
N PRO A 89 -22.36 -17.53 -19.94
CA PRO A 89 -21.08 -17.49 -20.66
C PRO A 89 -20.16 -16.37 -20.17
N THR A 90 -18.84 -16.53 -20.35
CA THR A 90 -17.87 -15.50 -19.94
C THR A 90 -18.11 -14.17 -20.66
N GLY A 91 -18.17 -13.08 -19.90
CA GLY A 91 -18.36 -11.73 -20.44
C GLY A 91 -19.82 -11.28 -20.56
N THR A 92 -20.78 -12.09 -20.10
CA THR A 92 -22.18 -11.66 -19.93
C THR A 92 -22.46 -11.28 -18.47
N PRO A 93 -23.45 -10.41 -18.18
CA PRO A 93 -23.81 -10.05 -16.81
C PRO A 93 -24.19 -11.26 -15.94
N GLU A 94 -24.78 -12.29 -16.55
CA GLU A 94 -25.21 -13.53 -15.88
C GLU A 94 -24.03 -14.41 -15.45
N TRP A 95 -22.81 -14.13 -15.92
CA TRP A 95 -21.60 -14.81 -15.47
C TRP A 95 -21.42 -14.67 -13.95
N ASP A 96 -21.67 -13.46 -13.43
CA ASP A 96 -21.45 -13.11 -12.02
C ASP A 96 -22.54 -13.68 -11.08
N ASP A 97 -23.68 -14.10 -11.62
CA ASP A 97 -24.78 -14.74 -10.89
C ASP A 97 -24.51 -16.23 -10.53
N GLY A 98 -23.30 -16.71 -10.84
CA GLY A 98 -22.86 -18.07 -10.55
C GLY A 98 -22.74 -18.41 -9.07
N THR A 99 -22.56 -19.70 -8.78
CA THR A 99 -22.48 -20.23 -7.42
C THR A 99 -21.16 -20.97 -7.19
N TRP A 100 -20.62 -20.86 -5.97
CA TRP A 100 -19.49 -21.69 -5.55
C TRP A 100 -19.99 -23.04 -5.07
N VAL A 101 -19.55 -24.11 -5.74
CA VAL A 101 -19.85 -25.50 -5.38
C VAL A 101 -18.62 -26.18 -4.80
N ALA A 102 -18.81 -27.06 -3.81
CA ALA A 102 -17.72 -27.83 -3.24
C ALA A 102 -17.11 -28.77 -4.29
N LYS A 103 -15.78 -28.84 -4.34
CA LYS A 103 -15.07 -29.87 -5.10
C LYS A 103 -15.25 -31.20 -4.35
N ALA A 104 -15.57 -32.27 -5.07
CA ALA A 104 -15.61 -33.61 -4.48
C ALA A 104 -14.21 -33.96 -3.94
N ASP A 105 -14.15 -34.48 -2.71
CA ASP A 105 -12.88 -34.85 -2.07
C ASP A 105 -12.15 -35.88 -2.92
N ALA A 106 -10.95 -35.51 -3.38
CA ALA A 106 -9.98 -36.47 -3.91
C ALA A 106 -9.29 -37.20 -2.74
N ASP A 107 -10.05 -37.83 -1.85
CA ASP A 107 -9.57 -38.95 -1.04
C ASP A 107 -10.74 -39.66 -0.35
N THR A 108 -11.25 -40.68 -1.02
CA THR A 108 -11.81 -41.86 -0.34
C THR A 108 -11.17 -43.07 -0.99
N SER A 109 -9.85 -43.22 -0.83
CA SER A 109 -9.23 -44.54 -1.00
C SER A 109 -9.70 -45.42 0.16
N PRO A 110 -10.40 -46.55 -0.09
CA PRO A 110 -10.68 -47.50 0.97
C PRO A 110 -9.35 -48.08 1.45
N CYS A 111 -9.10 -48.07 2.76
CA CYS A 111 -8.04 -48.87 3.35
C CYS A 111 -8.32 -50.34 3.02
N ASP A 112 -7.46 -50.95 2.21
CA ASP A 112 -7.49 -52.37 1.88
C ASP A 112 -7.17 -53.17 3.16
N GLU A 113 -8.20 -53.64 3.86
CA GLU A 113 -8.06 -54.66 4.91
C GLU A 113 -7.85 -56.03 4.26
N THR A 114 -6.62 -56.32 3.86
CA THR A 114 -6.17 -57.72 3.67
C THR A 114 -4.79 -57.92 4.28
N GLY A 115 -4.73 -57.83 5.60
CA GLY A 115 -3.63 -58.38 6.40
C GLY A 115 -3.89 -59.84 6.73
N GLY A 116 -3.51 -60.75 5.82
CA GLY A 116 -3.48 -62.19 6.09
C GLY A 116 -2.44 -62.50 7.18
N ALA A 117 -2.91 -63.06 8.29
CA ALA A 117 -2.06 -63.64 9.32
C ALA A 117 -1.73 -65.10 8.96
N ARG A 118 -0.42 -65.35 8.81
CA ARG A 118 0.32 -66.62 8.96
C ARG A 118 -0.16 -67.87 8.21
#